data_AF-A0A4R3X0M4-F1
#
_entry.id   AF-A0A4R3X0M4-F1
#
_cell.length_a   1.000
_cell.length_b   1.000
_cell.length_c   1.000
_cell.angle_alpha   90.00
_cell.angle_beta   90.00
_cell.angle_gamma   90.00
#
_symmetry.space_group_name_H-M   'P 1'
#
loop_
_entity.id
_entity.type
_entity.pdbx_description
1 polymer ?
#
loop_
_entity_poly.entity_id
_entity_poly.type
_entity_poly.pdbx_seq_one_letter_code
_entity_poly.pdbx_strand_id
1 'polypeptide(L)'
;MIVWHVVVAILTLTLLGAAVHIFRSSFNFMPDIFVSGSGRFFREHMINDALSTNYSFWDMVAGTEYDEDGFYEFFSLKNLRICCTQTIAVGLAVLFSFDPLWEGFTGAVDQAPGWLWSLFVYRIQNLELI
;
A
#
# COMPACT_ATOMS: atom_id res chain seq x y z
N MET A 1 11.93 21.08 10.66
CA MET A 1 11.82 20.35 11.96
C MET A 1 11.57 18.89 11.64
N ILE A 2 12.39 17.96 12.15
CA ILE A 2 12.32 16.52 11.78
C ILE A 2 10.92 15.91 11.92
N VAL A 3 10.14 16.33 12.93
CA VAL A 3 8.78 15.84 13.17
C VAL A 3 7.87 16.09 11.96
N TRP A 4 7.98 17.26 11.32
CA TRP A 4 7.18 17.60 10.14
C TRP A 4 7.49 16.66 8.97
N HIS A 5 8.77 16.43 8.70
CA HIS A 5 9.22 15.54 7.64
C HIS A 5 8.73 14.11 7.84
N VAL A 6 8.78 13.60 9.07
CA VAL A 6 8.27 12.26 9.41
C VAL A 6 6.75 12.17 9.23
N VAL A 7 6.00 13.19 9.63
CA VAL A 7 4.54 13.23 9.41
C VAL A 7 4.21 13.18 7.91
N VAL A 8 4.88 14.00 7.10
CA VAL A 8 4.68 14.00 5.65
C VAL A 8 5.10 12.67 5.02
N ALA A 9 6.16 12.03 5.52
CA ALA A 9 6.58 10.70 5.07
C ALA A 9 5.49 9.65 5.35
N ILE A 10 4.93 9.63 6.56
CA ILE A 10 3.84 8.70 6.92
C ILE A 10 2.62 8.92 6.01
N LEU A 11 2.23 10.17 5.77
CA LEU A 11 1.10 10.48 4.88
C LEU A 11 1.38 10.00 3.45
N THR A 12 2.57 10.30 2.91
CA THR A 12 2.96 9.89 1.56
C THR A 12 3.00 8.37 1.42
N LEU A 13 3.57 7.67 2.40
CA LEU A 13 3.64 6.21 2.42
C LEU A 13 2.26 5.55 2.62
N THR A 14 1.36 6.20 3.35
CA THR A 14 -0.04 5.74 3.47
C THR A 14 -0.74 5.81 2.11
N LEU A 15 -0.57 6.92 1.38
CA LEU A 15 -1.12 7.06 0.02
C LEU A 15 -0.51 6.03 -0.94
N LEU A 16 0.79 5.79 -0.84
CA LEU A 16 1.47 4.75 -1.61
C LEU A 16 0.92 3.35 -1.27
N GLY A 17 0.68 3.05 0.01
CA GLY A 17 0.10 1.78 0.44
C GLY A 17 -1.32 1.56 -0.08
N ALA A 18 -2.14 2.62 -0.11
CA ALA A 18 -3.45 2.58 -0.75
C ALA A 18 -3.34 2.35 -2.27
N ALA A 19 -2.37 2.98 -2.94
CA ALA A 19 -2.11 2.74 -4.36
C ALA A 19 -1.66 1.29 -4.63
N VAL A 20 -0.81 0.72 -3.77
CA VAL A 20 -0.40 -0.70 -3.84
C VAL A 20 -1.60 -1.64 -3.67
N HIS A 21 -2.50 -1.34 -2.73
CA HIS A 21 -3.74 -2.10 -2.53
C HIS A 21 -4.65 -2.06 -3.78
N ILE A 22 -4.81 -0.89 -4.40
CA ILE A 22 -5.57 -0.73 -5.66
C ILE A 22 -4.88 -1.48 -6.80
N PHE A 23 -3.56 -1.35 -6.93
CA PHE A 23 -2.81 -2.00 -8.01
C PHE A 23 -2.89 -3.52 -7.89
N ARG A 24 -2.66 -4.07 -6.69
CA ARG A 24 -2.72 -5.50 -6.44
C ARG A 24 -4.09 -6.09 -6.75
N SER A 25 -5.16 -5.41 -6.37
CA SER A 25 -6.54 -5.85 -6.70
C SER A 25 -6.87 -5.70 -8.20
N SER A 26 -6.45 -4.61 -8.84
CA SER A 26 -6.84 -4.30 -10.23
C SER A 26 -6.09 -5.12 -11.28
N PHE A 27 -4.87 -5.57 -10.98
CA PHE A 27 -4.01 -6.30 -11.91
C PHE A 27 -3.84 -7.77 -11.54
N ASN A 28 -4.76 -8.31 -10.74
CA ASN A 28 -4.72 -9.72 -10.38
C ASN A 28 -5.35 -10.59 -11.47
N PHE A 29 -4.55 -10.94 -12.49
CA PHE A 29 -5.02 -11.76 -13.62
C PHE A 29 -5.07 -13.25 -13.32
N MET A 30 -4.47 -13.69 -12.21
CA MET A 30 -4.49 -15.06 -11.73
C MET A 30 -4.92 -15.04 -10.25
N PRO A 31 -5.64 -16.05 -9.77
CA PRO A 31 -6.00 -16.10 -8.36
C PRO A 31 -4.72 -16.19 -7.52
N ASP A 32 -4.63 -15.33 -6.49
CA ASP A 32 -3.53 -15.35 -5.53
C ASP A 32 -3.51 -16.68 -4.78
N ILE A 33 -4.68 -17.32 -4.62
CA ILE A 33 -4.80 -18.68 -4.09
C ILE A 33 -5.58 -19.65 -4.97
N PHE A 34 -5.07 -20.85 -5.24
CA PHE A 34 -5.83 -21.90 -5.93
C PHE A 34 -6.80 -22.62 -4.99
N VAL A 35 -8.09 -22.28 -5.02
CA VAL A 35 -9.13 -23.01 -4.26
C VAL A 35 -9.39 -24.39 -4.89
N SER A 36 -8.48 -25.34 -4.62
CA SER A 36 -8.61 -26.75 -4.98
C SER A 36 -9.21 -27.51 -3.79
N GLY A 37 -10.53 -27.42 -3.61
CA GLY A 37 -11.24 -28.09 -2.50
C GLY A 37 -12.44 -28.90 -2.97
N SER A 38 -12.42 -30.21 -2.69
CA SER A 38 -13.39 -31.23 -3.13
C SER A 38 -14.72 -31.22 -2.34
N GLY A 39 -15.09 -30.08 -1.75
CA GLY A 39 -16.32 -29.93 -0.94
C GLY A 39 -16.24 -30.52 0.48
N ARG A 40 -15.04 -30.80 1.02
CA ARG A 40 -14.87 -31.33 2.39
C ARG A 40 -14.24 -30.32 3.34
N PHE A 41 -15.07 -29.35 3.71
CA PHE A 41 -14.78 -28.18 4.54
C PHE A 41 -13.92 -28.46 5.80
N PHE A 42 -14.18 -29.53 6.54
CA PHE A 42 -13.59 -29.70 7.89
C PHE A 42 -12.22 -30.37 7.94
N ARG A 43 -11.73 -30.98 6.86
CA ARG A 43 -10.44 -31.72 6.89
C ARG A 43 -9.30 -31.04 6.13
N GLU A 44 -9.64 -30.15 5.20
CA GLU A 44 -8.67 -29.50 4.30
C GLU A 44 -8.18 -28.15 4.85
N HIS A 45 -8.96 -27.48 5.72
CA HIS A 45 -8.73 -26.07 6.11
C HIS A 45 -7.57 -25.78 7.08
N MET A 46 -6.99 -26.75 7.80
CA MET A 46 -5.94 -26.41 8.79
C MET A 46 -4.53 -26.89 8.39
N ILE A 47 -4.43 -27.88 7.50
CA ILE A 47 -3.15 -28.45 7.08
C ILE A 47 -2.76 -27.97 5.67
N ASN A 48 -3.73 -27.69 4.79
CA ASN A 48 -3.43 -27.00 3.51
C ASN A 48 -3.13 -25.50 3.71
N ASP A 49 -3.74 -24.87 4.72
CA ASP A 49 -3.54 -23.44 5.04
C ASP A 49 -2.16 -23.11 5.64
N ALA A 50 -1.40 -24.11 6.12
CA ALA A 50 -0.13 -23.88 6.79
C ALA A 50 1.11 -24.36 6.01
N LEU A 51 0.99 -25.31 5.07
CA LEU A 51 2.17 -26.08 4.64
C LEU A 51 2.45 -26.27 3.14
N SER A 52 1.56 -26.03 2.16
CA SER A 52 2.01 -26.20 0.76
C SER A 52 1.22 -25.61 -0.40
N THR A 53 0.04 -25.05 -0.23
CA THR A 53 -0.75 -24.63 -1.38
C THR A 53 -1.39 -23.29 -1.11
N ASN A 54 -0.76 -22.23 -1.63
CA ASN A 54 -1.40 -21.07 -2.25
C ASN A 54 -1.06 -19.69 -1.68
N TYR A 55 -0.63 -19.56 -0.42
CA TYR A 55 -0.30 -18.25 0.12
C TYR A 55 1.17 -17.90 -0.16
N SER A 56 1.44 -16.65 -0.54
CA SER A 56 2.80 -16.12 -0.38
C SER A 56 3.13 -16.06 1.12
N PHE A 57 4.38 -16.32 1.52
CA PHE A 57 4.79 -16.33 2.92
C PHE A 57 4.35 -15.05 3.66
N TRP A 58 4.46 -13.91 2.99
CA TRP A 58 4.10 -12.61 3.55
C TRP A 58 2.58 -12.43 3.70
N ASP A 59 1.78 -13.01 2.82
CA ASP A 59 0.32 -12.98 2.93
C ASP A 59 -0.19 -13.88 4.06
N MET A 60 0.46 -15.03 4.28
CA MET A 60 0.19 -15.90 5.43
C MET A 60 0.49 -15.18 6.75
N VAL A 61 1.64 -14.50 6.83
CA VAL A 61 2.04 -13.75 8.03
C VAL A 61 1.13 -12.55 8.27
N ALA A 62 0.73 -11.84 7.21
CA ALA A 62 -0.12 -10.67 7.33
C ALA A 62 -1.60 -11.02 7.54
N GLY A 63 -2.01 -12.25 7.21
CA GLY A 63 -3.40 -12.68 7.20
C GLY A 63 -4.20 -11.99 6.12
N THR A 64 -3.64 -11.85 4.91
CA THR A 64 -4.33 -11.28 3.74
C THR A 64 -5.63 -12.06 3.47
N GLU A 65 -6.71 -11.34 3.20
CA GLU A 65 -8.03 -11.88 2.87
C GLU A 65 -8.20 -12.03 1.35
N TYR A 66 -8.89 -13.09 0.96
CA TYR A 66 -9.17 -13.45 -0.43
C TYR A 66 -10.67 -13.66 -0.60
N ASP A 67 -11.17 -13.44 -1.82
CA ASP A 67 -12.55 -13.74 -2.19
C ASP A 67 -12.78 -15.25 -2.40
N GLU A 68 -14.01 -15.63 -2.77
CA GLU A 68 -14.40 -17.04 -2.96
C GLU A 68 -13.67 -17.73 -4.13
N ASP A 69 -13.20 -16.95 -5.11
CA ASP A 69 -12.45 -17.43 -6.28
C ASP A 69 -10.93 -17.43 -6.03
N GLY A 70 -10.49 -16.94 -4.87
CA GLY A 70 -9.10 -16.91 -4.45
C GLY A 70 -8.31 -15.67 -4.90
N PHE A 71 -8.98 -14.61 -5.34
CA PHE A 71 -8.35 -13.33 -5.65
C PHE A 71 -8.24 -12.45 -4.41
N TYR A 72 -7.27 -11.56 -4.43
CA TYR A 72 -7.10 -10.54 -3.38
C TYR A 72 -8.37 -9.70 -3.19
N GLU A 73 -8.93 -9.71 -1.99
CA GLU A 73 -10.18 -9.01 -1.69
C GLU A 73 -9.95 -7.49 -1.63
N PHE A 74 -10.48 -6.76 -2.62
CA PHE A 74 -10.35 -5.31 -2.72
C PHE A 74 -11.13 -4.57 -1.64
N PHE A 75 -12.35 -5.02 -1.29
CA PHE A 75 -13.17 -4.30 -0.31
C PHE A 75 -12.78 -4.61 1.14
N SER A 76 -11.76 -5.44 1.37
CA SER A 76 -11.26 -5.73 2.70
C SER A 76 -10.47 -4.54 3.28
N LEU A 77 -11.05 -3.93 4.32
CA LEU A 77 -10.37 -2.91 5.12
C LEU A 77 -9.11 -3.45 5.81
N LYS A 78 -9.09 -4.75 6.11
CA LYS A 78 -7.92 -5.41 6.69
C LYS A 78 -6.78 -5.45 5.68
N ASN A 79 -7.07 -5.84 4.45
CA ASN A 79 -6.13 -5.83 3.34
C ASN A 79 -5.56 -4.43 3.07
N LEU A 80 -6.41 -3.41 3.03
CA LEU A 80 -5.97 -2.02 2.94
C LEU A 80 -5.05 -1.63 4.10
N ARG A 81 -5.42 -1.98 5.33
CA ARG A 81 -4.61 -1.71 6.53
C ARG A 81 -3.25 -2.41 6.45
N ILE A 82 -3.21 -3.67 6.01
CA ILE A 82 -1.97 -4.44 5.84
C ILE A 82 -1.07 -3.71 4.84
N CYS A 83 -1.58 -3.37 3.66
CA CYS A 83 -0.81 -2.67 2.63
C CYS A 83 -0.26 -1.33 3.12
N CYS A 84 -1.08 -0.50 3.78
CA CYS A 84 -0.62 0.76 4.36
C CYS A 84 0.42 0.54 5.45
N THR A 85 0.20 -0.39 6.38
CA THR A 85 1.11 -0.64 7.51
C THR A 85 2.46 -1.15 7.03
N GLN A 86 2.48 -2.11 6.11
CA GLN A 86 3.71 -2.64 5.54
C GLN A 86 4.45 -1.56 4.73
N THR A 87 3.73 -0.78 3.92
CA THR A 87 4.35 0.29 3.12
C THR A 87 4.96 1.37 4.00
N ILE A 88 4.28 1.76 5.10
CA ILE A 88 4.83 2.72 6.07
C ILE A 88 6.06 2.13 6.76
N ALA A 89 5.99 0.90 7.27
CA ALA A 89 7.10 0.28 8.00
C ALA A 89 8.35 0.12 7.13
N VAL A 90 8.20 -0.46 5.93
CA VAL A 90 9.30 -0.66 4.99
C VAL A 90 9.79 0.68 4.45
N GLY A 91 8.88 1.59 4.09
CA GLY A 91 9.23 2.90 3.55
C GLY A 91 10.01 3.76 4.53
N LEU A 92 9.61 3.78 5.81
CA LEU A 92 10.37 4.47 6.86
C LEU A 92 11.72 3.79 7.10
N ALA A 93 11.78 2.46 7.12
CA ALA A 93 13.05 1.75 7.26
C ALA A 93 14.03 2.10 6.14
N VAL A 94 13.57 2.12 4.89
CA VAL A 94 14.39 2.50 3.72
C VAL A 94 14.79 3.97 3.80
N LEU A 95 13.85 4.86 4.11
CA LEU A 95 14.10 6.31 4.22
C LEU A 95 15.16 6.64 5.27
N PHE A 96 15.15 5.96 6.42
CA PHE A 96 16.13 6.16 7.49
C PHE A 96 17.44 5.40 7.29
N SER A 97 17.48 4.42 6.41
CA SER A 97 18.68 3.63 6.15
C SER A 97 19.56 4.20 5.03
N PHE A 98 19.10 5.24 4.33
CA PHE A 98 19.81 5.78 3.18
C PHE A 98 19.79 7.32 3.17
N ASP A 99 20.89 7.91 3.67
CA ASP A 99 21.03 9.36 3.84
C ASP A 99 20.65 10.19 2.60
N PRO A 100 21.06 9.83 1.36
CA PRO A 100 20.68 10.60 0.18
C PRO A 100 19.16 10.64 -0.07
N LEU A 101 18.43 9.58 0.30
CA LEU A 101 16.99 9.55 0.18
C LEU A 101 16.32 10.41 1.25
N TRP A 102 16.85 10.42 2.47
CA TRP A 102 16.39 11.33 3.51
C TRP A 102 16.59 12.80 3.11
N GLU A 103 17.78 13.16 2.63
CA GLU A 103 18.09 14.52 2.17
C GLU A 103 17.21 14.92 0.97
N GLY A 104 17.06 14.03 -0.02
CA GLY A 104 16.21 14.30 -1.18
C GLY A 104 14.73 14.46 -0.80
N PHE A 105 14.22 13.59 0.07
CA PHE A 105 12.84 13.67 0.54
C PHE A 105 12.58 14.95 1.35
N THR A 106 13.42 15.24 2.33
CA THR A 106 13.26 16.45 3.16
C THR A 106 13.37 17.73 2.33
N GLY A 107 14.29 17.78 1.36
CA GLY A 107 14.38 18.87 0.39
C GLY A 107 13.10 19.03 -0.43
N ALA A 108 12.52 17.94 -0.94
CA ALA A 108 11.26 18.00 -1.66
C ALA A 108 10.10 18.48 -0.78
N VAL A 109 10.01 18.02 0.47
CA VAL A 109 8.99 18.44 1.44
C VAL A 109 9.08 19.92 1.77
N ASP A 110 10.29 20.47 1.86
CA ASP A 110 10.48 21.90 2.17
C ASP A 110 10.12 22.79 0.97
N GLN A 111 10.33 22.32 -0.26
CA GLN A 111 10.06 23.09 -1.48
C GLN A 111 8.61 22.97 -2.00
N ALA A 112 7.98 21.80 -1.83
CA ALA A 112 6.68 21.50 -2.41
C ALA A 112 5.57 22.50 -2.01
N PRO A 113 5.44 22.98 -0.75
CA PRO A 113 4.44 23.97 -0.40
C PRO A 113 4.57 25.27 -1.20
N GLY A 114 5.81 25.73 -1.41
CA GLY A 114 6.08 26.92 -2.22
C GLY A 114 5.63 26.73 -3.67
N TRP A 115 5.96 25.58 -4.26
CA TRP A 115 5.54 25.25 -5.63
C TRP A 115 4.03 25.13 -5.77
N LEU A 116 3.36 24.47 -4.82
CA LEU A 116 1.90 24.33 -4.81
C LEU A 116 1.23 25.70 -4.66
N TRP A 117 1.76 26.58 -3.82
CA TRP A 117 1.27 27.95 -3.68
C TRP A 117 1.44 28.76 -4.96
N SER A 118 2.62 28.70 -5.59
CA SER A 118 2.85 29.36 -6.88
C SER A 118 1.90 28.85 -7.96
N LEU A 119 1.68 27.54 -8.03
CA LEU A 119 0.72 26.94 -8.96
C LEU A 119 -0.71 27.42 -8.68
N PHE A 120 -1.12 27.47 -7.41
CA PHE A 120 -2.44 27.96 -7.01
C PHE A 120 -2.66 29.42 -7.41
N VAL A 121 -1.71 30.31 -7.09
CA VAL A 121 -1.76 31.73 -7.47
C VAL A 121 -1.82 31.87 -8.99
N TYR A 122 -0.98 31.13 -9.72
CA TYR A 122 -1.00 31.13 -11.18
C TYR A 122 -2.38 30.73 -11.72
N ARG A 123 -3.00 29.68 -11.17
CA ARG A 123 -4.35 29.24 -11.58
C ARG A 123 -5.42 30.29 -11.31
N ILE A 124 -5.36 31.02 -10.19
CA ILE A 124 -6.28 32.13 -9.90
C ILE A 124 -6.10 33.27 -10.89
N GLN A 125 -4.87 33.66 -11.18
CA GLN A 125 -4.58 34.78 -12.09
C GLN A 125 -4.97 34.48 -13.54
N ASN A 126 -4.98 33.20 -13.92
CA ASN A 126 -5.30 32.73 -15.27
C ASN A 126 -6.62 31.96 -15.30
N LEU A 127 -7.50 32.17 -14.31
CA LEU A 127 -8.83 31.59 -14.28
C LEU A 127 -9.72 32.40 -15.23
N GLU A 128 -9.95 31.86 -16.43
CA GLU A 128 -10.98 32.38 -17.33
C GLU A 128 -12.34 31.86 -16.84
N LEU A 129 -13.19 32.78 -16.39
CA LEU A 129 -14.61 32.49 -16.14
C LEU A 129 -15.29 32.39 -17.51
N ILE A 130 -15.72 31.18 -17.87
CA ILE A 130 -16.60 30.92 -19.02
C ILE A 130 -17.99 31.48 -18.71
#